data_AF-A0A1B7NFJ9-F1
#
_entry.id   AF-A0A1B7NFJ9-F1
#
_cell.length_a   1.000
_cell.length_b   1.000
_cell.length_c   1.000
_cell.angle_alpha   90.00
_cell.angle_beta   90.00
_cell.angle_gamma   90.00
#
_symmetry.space_group_name_H-M   'P 1'
#
loop_
_entity.id
_entity.type
_entity.pdbx_description
1 polymer ?
#
loop_
_entity_poly.entity_id
_entity_poly.type
_entity_poly.pdbx_seq_one_letter_code
_entity_poly.pdbx_strand_id
1 'polypeptide(L)' 'RKAQTCSHCQTIMYSGPENSSLNHKKDYCPDDIRQVLAKNSDEGLPSCPQPCGLFSEGRMFHP' A
#
# COMPACT_ATOMS: atom_id res chain seq x y z
N ARG A 1 15.73 9.71 2.52
CA ARG A 1 15.25 8.31 2.36
C ARG A 1 13.80 8.26 2.82
N LYS A 2 12.89 7.61 2.09
CA LYS A 2 11.49 7.45 2.56
C LYS A 2 11.44 6.41 3.68
N ALA A 3 10.67 6.67 4.73
CA ALA A 3 10.44 5.70 5.79
C ALA A 3 9.65 4.50 5.24
N GLN A 4 10.00 3.29 5.66
CA GLN A 4 9.26 2.09 5.27
C GLN A 4 7.97 2.01 6.08
N THR A 5 6.84 1.95 5.39
CA THR A 5 5.50 1.91 5.98
C THR A 5 4.83 0.58 5.68
N CYS A 6 4.12 0.05 6.67
CA CYS A 6 3.32 -1.15 6.56
C CYS A 6 2.10 -0.90 5.66
N SER A 7 1.89 -1.71 4.62
CA SER A 7 0.69 -1.62 3.76
C SER A 7 -0.62 -2.00 4.44
N HIS A 8 -0.57 -2.79 5.52
CA HIS A 8 -1.75 -3.25 6.24
C HIS A 8 -2.25 -2.22 7.25
N CYS A 9 -1.38 -1.84 8.20
CA CYS A 9 -1.72 -0.90 9.28
C CYS A 9 -1.25 0.54 9.04
N GLN A 10 -0.62 0.84 7.89
CA GLN A 10 -0.15 2.17 7.50
C GLN A 10 0.86 2.84 8.47
N THR A 11 1.42 2.06 9.40
CA THR A 11 2.38 2.54 10.40
C THR A 11 3.82 2.40 9.89
N ILE A 12 4.73 3.23 10.41
CA ILE A 12 6.17 3.11 10.14
C ILE A 12 6.68 1.78 10.70
N MET A 13 7.36 0.98 9.87
CA MET A 13 7.80 -0.36 10.23
C MET A 13 8.94 -0.39 11.26
N TYR A 14 9.81 0.62 11.26
CA TYR A 14 11.02 0.65 12.08
C TYR A 14 11.13 1.97 12.83
N SER A 15 10.17 2.24 13.71
CA SER A 15 10.12 3.50 14.48
C SER A 15 11.00 3.51 15.72
N GLY A 16 11.38 2.33 16.23
CA GLY A 16 12.18 2.18 17.45
C GLY A 16 13.62 1.73 17.20
N PRO A 17 14.45 1.69 18.25
CA PRO A 17 15.81 1.14 18.17
C PRO A 17 15.80 -0.36 17.79
N GLU A 18 16.97 -0.91 17.51
CA GLU A 18 17.13 -2.33 17.17
C GLU A 18 16.49 -3.22 18.25
N ASN A 19 15.69 -4.20 17.83
CA ASN A 19 14.89 -5.09 18.70
C ASN A 19 13.74 -4.44 19.50
N SER A 20 13.33 -3.21 19.17
CA SER A 20 12.10 -2.64 19.76
C SER A 20 10.87 -3.44 19.37
N SER A 21 9.95 -3.65 20.33
CA SER A 21 8.62 -4.25 20.08
C SER A 21 7.72 -3.41 19.18
N LEU A 22 8.07 -2.13 18.99
CA LEU A 22 7.38 -1.24 18.05
C LEU A 22 7.74 -1.57 16.58
N ASN A 23 8.84 -2.27 16.36
CA ASN A 23 9.28 -2.60 15.02
C ASN A 23 8.50 -3.79 14.49
N HIS A 24 8.06 -3.65 13.25
CA HIS A 24 7.47 -4.73 12.50
C HIS A 24 8.52 -5.79 12.20
N LYS A 25 8.10 -7.05 12.17
CA LYS A 25 8.94 -8.12 11.65
C LYS A 25 9.05 -7.95 10.13
N LYS A 26 10.21 -8.30 9.56
CA LYS A 26 10.47 -8.15 8.12
C LYS A 26 9.40 -8.87 7.31
N ASP A 27 8.69 -8.14 6.46
CA ASP A 27 7.56 -8.62 5.63
C ASP A 27 6.29 -9.02 6.42
N TYR A 28 6.12 -8.60 7.68
CA TYR A 28 4.92 -8.86 8.48
C TYR A 28 4.41 -7.62 9.21
N CYS A 29 3.08 -7.52 9.32
CA CYS A 29 2.41 -6.61 10.24
C CYS A 29 2.63 -7.08 11.71
N PRO A 30 2.50 -6.20 12.73
CA PRO A 30 2.34 -6.62 14.13
C PRO A 30 1.25 -7.67 14.35
N ASP A 31 0.22 -7.70 13.50
CA ASP A 31 -0.86 -8.71 13.52
C ASP A 31 -0.45 -10.05 12.86
N ASP A 32 0.84 -10.25 12.57
CA ASP A 32 1.42 -11.41 11.87
C ASP A 32 0.89 -11.62 10.43
N ILE A 33 0.30 -10.56 9.85
CA ILE A 33 -0.16 -10.56 8.47
C ILE A 33 1.03 -10.34 7.54
N ARG A 34 1.28 -11.29 6.64
CA ARG A 34 2.32 -11.16 5.61
C ARG A 34 2.06 -9.95 4.72
N GLN A 35 3.04 -9.06 4.69
CA GLN A 35 3.09 -7.97 3.74
C GLN A 35 3.70 -8.51 2.46
N VAL A 36 2.87 -8.66 1.43
CA VAL A 36 3.40 -8.86 0.08
C VAL A 36 4.03 -7.53 -0.31
N LEU A 37 5.36 -7.44 -0.18
CA LEU A 37 6.10 -6.38 -0.83
C LEU A 37 5.77 -6.51 -2.31
N ALA A 38 5.02 -5.56 -2.86
CA ALA A 38 4.76 -5.47 -4.29
C ALA A 38 6.11 -5.24 -4.97
N LYS A 39 6.83 -6.34 -5.21
CA LYS A 39 8.07 -6.38 -5.96
C LYS A 39 7.65 -6.12 -7.40
N ASN A 40 7.73 -4.87 -7.80
CA ASN A 40 7.68 -4.45 -9.19
C ASN A 40 6.39 -4.86 -9.93
N SER A 41 5.25 -4.32 -9.52
CA SER A 41 4.15 -4.10 -10.48
C SER A 41 4.34 -2.70 -11.05
N ASP A 42 5.40 -2.57 -11.84
CA ASP A 42 5.61 -1.50 -12.82
C ASP A 42 4.64 -1.74 -14.00
N GLU A 43 3.33 -1.70 -13.72
CA GLU A 43 2.28 -1.73 -14.73
C GLU A 43 1.23 -0.68 -14.32
N GLY A 44 1.63 0.58 -14.47
CA GLY A 44 0.82 1.59 -15.16
C GLY A 44 -0.57 1.95 -14.64
N LEU A 45 -0.98 1.56 -13.43
CA LEU A 45 -2.27 2.03 -12.91
C LEU A 45 -2.10 3.35 -12.15
N PRO A 46 -2.70 4.46 -12.63
CA PRO A 46 -2.60 5.74 -11.94
C PRO A 46 -3.21 5.64 -10.55
N SER A 47 -2.60 6.36 -9.60
CA SER A 47 -3.02 6.48 -8.19
C SER A 47 -4.47 6.92 -7.98
N CYS A 48 -5.17 7.36 -9.03
CA CYS A 48 -6.55 7.77 -8.97
C CYS A 48 -7.42 6.66 -9.58
N PRO A 49 -8.28 5.96 -8.80
CA PRO A 49 -9.28 5.11 -9.40
C PRO A 49 -10.17 5.98 -10.28
N GLN A 50 -10.33 5.60 -11.56
CA GLN A 50 -11.31 6.26 -12.42
C GLN A 50 -12.68 6.18 -11.71
N PRO A 51 -13.36 7.32 -11.43
CA PRO A 51 -14.56 7.30 -10.62
C PRO A 51 -15.60 6.36 -11.22
N CYS A 52 -16.09 5.42 -10.40
CA CYS A 52 -17.12 4.48 -10.80
C CYS A 52 -18.37 5.26 -11.22
N GLY A 53 -18.86 5.02 -12.44
CA GLY A 53 -20.08 5.66 -12.96
C GLY A 53 -19.88 6.97 -13.72
N LEU A 54 -18.65 7.43 -13.96
CA LEU A 54 -18.44 8.58 -14.89
C LEU A 54 -18.59 8.17 -16.35
N PHE A 55 -18.21 6.95 -16.69
CA PHE A 55 -18.29 6.44 -18.05
C PHE A 55 -19.20 5.22 -18.11
N SER A 56 -20.23 5.25 -18.95
CA SER A 56 -21.17 4.13 -19.11
C SER A 56 -20.48 2.94 -19.78
N GLU A 57 -19.51 3.23 -20.66
CA GLU A 57 -18.83 2.25 -21.52
C GLU A 57 -17.32 2.53 -21.66
N GLY A 58 -16.72 3.25 -20.70
CA GLY A 58 -15.30 3.60 -20.71
C GLY A 58 -14.85 4.57 -21.82
N ARG A 59 -15.77 5.02 -22.69
CA ARG A 59 -15.49 5.96 -23.80
C ARG A 59 -16.46 7.14 -23.91
N MET A 60 -17.54 7.16 -23.12
CA MET A 60 -18.54 8.23 -23.11
C MET A 60 -18.86 8.65 -21.68
N PHE A 61 -18.87 9.96 -21.42
CA PHE A 61 -19.31 10.52 -20.15
C PHE A 61 -20.83 10.31 -19.98
N HIS A 62 -21.28 10.06 -18.75
CA HIS A 62 -22.72 10.08 -18.44
C HIS A 62 -23.28 11.49 -18.72
N PRO A 63 -24.45 11.60 -19.38
CA PRO A 63 -25.11 12.88 -19.62
C PRO A 63 -25.55 13.57 -18.32
#